data_AF-A0A6N4SSM7-F1
#
_entry.id   AF-A0A6N4SSM7-F1
#
_cell.length_a   1.000
_cell.length_b   1.000
_cell.length_c   1.000
_cell.angle_alpha   90.00
_cell.angle_beta   90.00
_cell.angle_gamma   90.00
#
_symmetry.space_group_name_H-M   'P 1'
#
loop_
_entity.id
_entity.type
_entity.pdbx_description
1 polymer ?
#
loop_
_entity_poly.entity_id
_entity_poly.type
_entity_poly.pdbx_seq_one_letter_code
_entity_poly.pdbx_strand_id
1 'polypeptide(L)'
;MYKASIKQILMTILSNELLINHLDIHSFVYFDKDLKLSEDEFNRFLYFVEMHFNIELSSQQISLQNRFSDLVACIYQMTIIDRQYALQSA
;
A
#
# COMPACT_ATOMS: atom_id res chain seq x y z
N MET A 1 7.46 -15.50 15.68
CA MET A 1 7.87 -14.27 14.96
C MET A 1 6.61 -13.66 14.37
N TYR A 2 6.15 -12.50 14.88
CA TYR A 2 4.91 -11.88 14.40
C TYR A 2 5.14 -11.31 13.00
N LYS A 3 4.36 -11.74 12.00
CA LYS A 3 4.43 -11.15 10.65
C LYS A 3 3.58 -9.88 10.66
N ALA A 4 4.18 -8.74 10.31
CA ALA A 4 3.45 -7.49 10.17
C ALA A 4 2.36 -7.65 9.09
N SER A 5 1.16 -7.12 9.35
CA SER A 5 0.09 -7.06 8.37
C SER A 5 0.41 -6.04 7.28
N ILE A 6 -0.21 -6.18 6.09
CA ILE A 6 -0.06 -5.21 4.99
C ILE A 6 -0.35 -3.79 5.50
N LYS A 7 -1.42 -3.61 6.28
CA LYS A 7 -1.77 -2.33 6.89
C LYS A 7 -0.62 -1.77 7.75
N GLN A 8 -0.01 -2.59 8.62
CA GLN A 8 1.09 -2.14 9.49
C GLN A 8 2.32 -1.71 8.67
N ILE A 9 2.62 -2.43 7.59
CA ILE A 9 3.71 -2.09 6.68
C ILE A 9 3.42 -0.74 6.00
N LEU A 10 2.23 -0.56 5.44
CA LEU A 10 1.82 0.69 4.80
C LEU A 10 1.89 1.88 5.77
N MET A 11 1.43 1.70 7.02
CA MET A 11 1.55 2.73 8.06
C MET A 11 3.03 3.04 8.39
N THR A 12 3.90 2.03 8.38
CA THR A 12 5.34 2.20 8.60
C THR A 12 5.97 3.01 7.46
N ILE A 13 5.58 2.76 6.20
CA ILE A 13 6.05 3.53 5.04
C ILE A 13 5.58 4.99 5.15
N LEU A 14 4.31 5.22 5.46
CA LEU A 14 3.79 6.59 5.64
C LEU A 14 4.52 7.35 6.75
N SER A 15 4.82 6.68 7.87
CA SER A 15 5.53 7.28 9.00
C SER A 15 7.01 7.55 8.69
N ASN A 16 7.72 6.58 8.14
CA ASN A 16 9.18 6.67 7.98
C ASN A 16 9.59 7.41 6.71
N GLU A 17 8.91 7.17 5.59
CA GLU A 17 9.32 7.69 4.28
C GLU A 17 8.66 9.03 3.95
N LEU A 18 7.45 9.26 4.47
CA LEU A 18 6.65 10.46 4.22
C LEU A 18 6.46 11.33 5.46
N LEU A 19 7.01 10.91 6.62
CA LEU A 19 6.96 11.65 7.89
C LEU A 19 5.52 11.92 8.39
N ILE A 20 4.56 11.08 8.02
CA ILE A 20 3.17 11.16 8.45
C ILE A 20 3.00 10.34 9.73
N ASN A 21 3.31 10.99 10.85
CA ASN A 21 3.54 10.30 12.12
C ASN A 21 2.34 10.25 13.09
N HIS A 22 1.19 10.83 12.74
CA HIS A 22 0.14 11.13 13.73
C HIS A 22 -1.31 10.90 13.28
N LEU A 23 -1.55 10.05 12.29
CA LEU A 23 -2.92 9.74 11.86
C LEU A 23 -3.32 8.36 12.35
N ASP A 24 -4.49 8.27 12.98
CA ASP A 24 -5.14 6.99 13.26
C ASP A 24 -5.69 6.48 11.92
N ILE A 25 -4.82 5.81 11.15
CA ILE A 25 -5.13 5.39 9.78
C ILE A 25 -6.08 4.20 9.87
N HIS A 26 -7.37 4.47 9.71
CA HIS A 26 -8.41 3.46 9.59
C HIS A 26 -8.58 3.02 8.13
N SER A 27 -9.26 1.89 7.91
CA SER A 27 -9.39 1.30 6.57
C SER A 27 -10.13 2.19 5.57
N PHE A 28 -11.02 3.07 6.04
CA PHE A 28 -11.84 3.93 5.18
C PHE A 28 -11.22 5.31 4.90
N VAL A 29 -10.01 5.56 5.40
CA VAL A 29 -9.27 6.81 5.19
C VAL A 29 -8.92 6.96 3.71
N TYR A 30 -9.25 8.12 3.15
CA TYR A 30 -8.87 8.53 1.80
C TYR A 30 -7.47 9.18 1.78
N PHE A 31 -6.69 8.90 0.74
CA PHE A 31 -5.34 9.47 0.61
C PHE A 31 -5.37 11.00 0.38
N ASP A 32 -6.33 11.49 -0.39
CA ASP A 32 -6.48 12.92 -0.67
C ASP A 32 -7.19 13.69 0.47
N LYS A 33 -8.36 13.25 0.92
CA LYS A 33 -9.21 14.04 1.82
C LYS A 33 -8.77 13.96 3.27
N ASP A 34 -8.37 12.77 3.70
CA ASP A 34 -8.09 12.51 5.11
C ASP A 34 -6.59 12.61 5.39
N LEU A 35 -5.75 12.01 4.53
CA LEU A 35 -4.29 12.10 4.67
C LEU A 35 -3.70 13.37 4.03
N LYS A 36 -4.44 14.04 3.13
CA LYS A 36 -3.99 15.25 2.44
C LYS A 36 -2.69 15.08 1.67
N LEU A 37 -2.48 13.88 1.11
CA LEU A 37 -1.34 13.64 0.24
C LEU A 37 -1.49 14.45 -1.04
N SER A 38 -0.41 15.14 -1.42
CA SER A 38 -0.23 15.60 -2.79
C SER A 38 -0.03 14.41 -3.74
N GLU A 39 -0.16 14.67 -5.05
CA GLU A 39 0.08 13.66 -6.09
C GLU A 39 1.51 13.14 -6.05
N ASP A 40 2.49 14.01 -5.82
CA ASP A 40 3.90 13.61 -5.68
C ASP A 40 4.13 12.74 -4.44
N GLU A 41 3.53 13.09 -3.29
CA GLU A 41 3.63 12.28 -2.07
C GLU A 41 2.95 10.92 -2.22
N PHE A 42 1.82 10.87 -2.90
CA PHE A 42 1.12 9.61 -3.18
C PHE A 42 1.89 8.72 -4.15
N ASN A 43 2.44 9.28 -5.23
CA ASN A 43 3.27 8.51 -6.16
C ASN A 43 4.54 7.99 -5.46
N ARG A 44 5.16 8.81 -4.61
CA ARG A 44 6.29 8.37 -3.78
C ARG A 44 5.89 7.30 -2.77
N PHE A 45 4.70 7.39 -2.18
CA PHE A 45 4.14 6.36 -1.33
C PHE A 45 4.02 5.03 -2.08
N LEU A 46 3.36 5.04 -3.25
CA LEU A 46 3.16 3.85 -4.07
C LEU A 46 4.50 3.21 -4.48
N TYR A 47 5.50 4.02 -4.84
CA TYR A 47 6.85 3.54 -5.14
C TYR A 47 7.46 2.71 -3.99
N PHE A 48 7.38 3.19 -2.75
CA PHE A 48 7.90 2.43 -1.61
C PHE A 48 7.09 1.17 -1.32
N VAL A 49 5.78 1.20 -1.58
CA VAL A 49 4.91 0.02 -1.47
C VAL A 49 5.31 -1.05 -2.50
N GLU A 50 5.50 -0.66 -3.76
CA GLU A 50 5.96 -1.55 -4.84
C GLU A 50 7.29 -2.22 -4.47
N MET A 51 8.27 -1.42 -4.02
CA MET A 51 9.58 -1.91 -3.58
C MET A 51 9.49 -2.86 -2.38
N HIS A 52 8.60 -2.60 -1.42
CA HIS A 52 8.48 -3.43 -0.22
C HIS A 52 7.81 -4.78 -0.50
N PHE A 53 6.76 -4.80 -1.32
CA PHE A 53 6.01 -6.01 -1.63
C PHE A 53 6.50 -6.74 -2.89
N ASN A 54 7.44 -6.14 -3.63
CA ASN A 54 7.93 -6.62 -4.92
C ASN A 54 6.77 -6.84 -5.91
N ILE A 55 5.94 -5.81 -6.08
CA ILE A 55 4.76 -5.78 -6.96
C ILE A 55 4.80 -4.53 -7.87
N GLU A 56 3.99 -4.52 -8.92
CA GLU A 56 3.83 -3.37 -9.83
C GLU A 56 2.40 -2.82 -9.79
N LEU A 57 2.20 -1.71 -9.08
CA LEU A 57 0.92 -1.03 -8.91
C LEU A 57 0.59 -0.12 -10.11
N SER A 58 1.56 0.22 -10.97
CA SER A 58 1.37 1.03 -12.18
C SER A 58 0.23 0.54 -13.09
N SER A 59 -0.01 -0.78 -13.11
CA SER A 59 -1.03 -1.45 -13.90
C SER A 59 -2.43 -1.43 -13.24
N GLN A 60 -2.51 -0.97 -11.99
CA GLN A 60 -3.70 -1.01 -11.17
C GLN A 60 -4.38 0.37 -11.19
N GLN A 61 -5.72 0.39 -11.12
CA GLN A 61 -6.49 1.65 -11.03
C GLN A 61 -6.49 2.22 -9.60
N ILE A 62 -5.31 2.36 -9.00
CA ILE A 62 -5.12 2.96 -7.69
C ILE A 62 -4.79 4.45 -7.86
N SER A 63 -5.60 5.31 -7.24
CA SER A 63 -5.47 6.76 -7.28
C SER A 63 -5.60 7.38 -5.88
N LEU A 64 -5.28 8.67 -5.81
CA LEU A 64 -5.44 9.50 -4.61
C LEU A 64 -6.86 9.48 -4.01
N GLN A 65 -7.89 9.26 -4.83
CA GLN A 65 -9.29 9.21 -4.37
C GLN A 65 -9.69 7.84 -3.82
N ASN A 66 -8.79 6.85 -3.85
CA ASN A 66 -9.03 5.57 -3.23
C ASN A 66 -8.88 5.63 -1.72
N ARG A 67 -9.47 4.64 -1.06
CA ARG A 67 -9.31 4.41 0.37
C ARG A 67 -8.08 3.57 0.62
N PHE A 68 -7.57 3.68 1.83
CA PHE A 68 -6.49 2.84 2.33
C PHE A 68 -6.81 1.34 2.21
N SER A 69 -8.06 0.93 2.45
CA SER A 69 -8.52 -0.44 2.26
C SER A 69 -8.36 -0.95 0.82
N ASP A 70 -8.53 -0.07 -0.17
CA ASP A 70 -8.48 -0.45 -1.58
C ASP A 70 -7.05 -0.84 -1.95
N LEU A 71 -6.07 -0.07 -1.49
CA LEU A 71 -4.65 -0.40 -1.64
C LEU A 71 -4.29 -1.70 -0.89
N VAL A 72 -4.77 -1.88 0.35
CA VAL A 72 -4.55 -3.12 1.11
C VAL A 72 -5.10 -4.34 0.34
N ALA A 73 -6.31 -4.23 -0.20
CA ALA A 73 -6.94 -5.29 -0.97
C ALA A 73 -6.17 -5.58 -2.27
N CYS A 74 -5.73 -4.54 -2.97
CA CYS A 74 -4.92 -4.65 -4.19
C CYS A 74 -3.62 -5.42 -3.92
N ILE A 75 -2.84 -5.02 -2.92
CA ILE A 75 -1.59 -5.70 -2.53
C ILE A 75 -1.88 -7.16 -2.14
N TYR A 76 -2.94 -7.40 -1.38
CA TYR A 76 -3.31 -8.75 -0.96
C TYR A 76 -3.60 -9.66 -2.16
N GLN A 77 -4.35 -9.17 -3.14
CA GLN A 77 -4.65 -9.92 -4.37
C GLN A 77 -3.37 -10.23 -5.16
N MET A 78 -2.53 -9.22 -5.40
CA MET A 78 -1.29 -9.39 -6.15
C MET A 78 -0.32 -10.37 -5.47
N THR A 79 -0.12 -10.22 -4.16
CA THR A 79 0.80 -11.09 -3.40
C THR A 79 0.29 -12.53 -3.22
N ILE A 80 -1.01 -12.78 -3.38
CA ILE A 80 -1.57 -14.14 -3.41
C ILE A 80 -1.43 -14.76 -4.79
N ILE A 81 -1.75 -13.99 -5.84
CA ILE A 81 -1.68 -14.46 -7.22
C ILE A 81 -0.24 -14.87 -7.56
N ASP A 82 0.76 -14.06 -7.18
CA ASP A 82 2.18 -14.41 -7.39
C ASP A 82 2.58 -15.71 -6.68
N ARG A 83 2.03 -15.97 -5.50
CA ARG A 83 2.29 -17.25 -4.79
C ARG A 83 1.63 -18.43 -5.48
N GLN A 84 0.46 -18.25 -6.10
CA GLN A 84 -0.20 -19.33 -6.85
C GLN A 84 0.61 -19.71 -8.10
N TYR A 85 1.16 -18.73 -8.82
CA TYR A 85 2.02 -19.00 -9.97
C TYR A 85 3.36 -19.62 -9.56
N ALA A 86 3.99 -19.14 -8.48
CA ALA A 86 5.25 -19.70 -7.98
C ALA A 86 5.11 -21.16 -7.51
N LEU A 87 3.95 -21.56 -6.96
CA LEU A 87 3.70 -22.94 -6.53
C LEU A 87 3.34 -23.89 -7.67
N GLN A 88 2.85 -23.38 -8.81
CA GLN A 88 2.55 -24.20 -10.00
C GLN A 88 3.77 -24.45 -10.89
N SER A 89 4.86 -23.71 -10.67
CA SER A 89 6.08 -23.76 -11.48
C SER A 89 7.27 -24.42 -10.76
N ALA A 90 7.04 -25.01 -9.58
CA ALA A 90 8.01 -25.79 -8.80
C ALA A 90 7.69 -27.30 -8.86
#